data_AF-F8C0X6-F1
#
_entry.id   AF-F8C0X6-F1
#
_cell.length_a   1.000
_cell.length_b   1.000
_cell.length_c   1.000
_cell.angle_alpha   90.00
_cell.angle_beta   90.00
_cell.angle_gamma   90.00
#
_symmetry.space_group_name_H-M   'P 1'
#
loop_
_entity.id
_entity.type
_entity.pdbx_description
1 polymer ?
#
loop_
_entity_poly.entity_id
_entity_poly.type
_entity_poly.pdbx_seq_one_letter_code
_entity_poly.pdbx_strand_id
1 'polypeptide(L)'
;MGQVDHSSATSASAVSSLRAPDSDLALQTGPNAALRLLRNCVVTNSSGCHRYGYWNEQALFDGSPRTGWCTPSRKVRRVEFLEIDFGRTAAVCTMRLLSRTINPKAGFPGLVRILVPRDTGWEETAAIRTAPNDTDVWHQYEVPRAPTTRWRIEFDEIALRPEGKYFLQFMCLELYEAAQGVSS
;
A
#
# COMPACT_ATOMS: atom_id res chain seq x y z
N MET A 1 -4.52 -41.02 57.59
CA MET A 1 -5.94 -41.39 57.74
C MET A 1 -6.58 -40.40 58.69
N GLY A 2 -7.71 -39.79 58.31
CA GLY A 2 -8.41 -38.76 59.10
C GLY A 2 -9.25 -37.81 58.25
N GLN A 3 -10.57 -37.97 58.28
CA GLN A 3 -11.63 -37.08 57.76
C GLN A 3 -12.48 -36.64 59.00
N VAL A 4 -13.45 -35.72 59.05
CA VAL A 4 -14.48 -35.13 58.16
C VAL A 4 -14.85 -33.72 58.71
N ASP A 5 -15.52 -32.78 58.01
CA ASP A 5 -15.57 -32.36 56.58
C ASP A 5 -16.32 -30.99 56.52
N HIS A 6 -16.73 -30.53 55.32
CA HIS A 6 -17.85 -29.60 55.03
C HIS A 6 -18.11 -28.34 55.90
N SER A 7 -18.20 -27.18 55.24
CA SER A 7 -19.47 -26.41 55.16
C SER A 7 -19.42 -25.28 54.12
N SER A 8 -20.51 -25.16 53.36
CA SER A 8 -20.73 -24.11 52.34
C SER A 8 -21.55 -22.95 52.91
N ALA A 9 -21.33 -21.71 52.44
CA ALA A 9 -22.34 -20.66 52.48
C ALA A 9 -22.14 -19.59 51.40
N THR A 10 -23.21 -19.35 50.62
CA THR A 10 -23.33 -18.34 49.56
C THR A 10 -23.76 -16.99 50.15
N SER A 11 -23.31 -15.85 49.60
CA SER A 11 -24.14 -14.61 49.46
C SER A 11 -23.46 -13.57 48.57
N ALA A 12 -24.26 -12.63 48.05
CA ALA A 12 -23.95 -11.81 46.87
C ALA A 12 -23.86 -10.29 47.15
N SER A 13 -23.65 -9.52 46.07
CA SER A 13 -23.74 -8.04 45.97
C SER A 13 -22.54 -7.24 46.55
N ALA A 14 -22.12 -6.09 46.01
CA ALA A 14 -22.63 -5.27 44.90
C ALA A 14 -21.55 -4.49 44.14
N VAL A 15 -21.79 -4.29 42.82
CA VAL A 15 -21.58 -3.09 41.99
C VAL A 15 -20.44 -2.10 42.33
N SER A 16 -19.52 -1.89 41.37
CA SER A 16 -19.17 -0.52 40.95
C SER A 16 -18.69 -0.49 39.49
N SER A 17 -19.24 0.44 38.70
CA SER A 17 -18.96 0.57 37.27
C SER A 17 -17.63 1.25 36.99
N LEU A 18 -16.79 0.63 36.17
CA LEU A 18 -15.80 1.34 35.36
C LEU A 18 -16.22 1.24 33.89
N ARG A 19 -16.61 2.39 33.31
CA ARG A 19 -16.96 2.48 31.89
C ARG A 19 -15.74 2.09 31.05
N ALA A 20 -15.93 1.20 30.09
CA ALA A 20 -15.04 1.13 28.96
C ALA A 20 -15.12 2.47 28.20
N PRO A 21 -14.01 3.06 27.73
CA PRO A 21 -14.06 4.23 26.86
C PRO A 21 -14.80 3.89 25.58
N ASP A 22 -15.62 4.81 25.10
CA ASP A 22 -16.55 4.58 23.99
C ASP A 22 -15.81 4.16 22.71
N SER A 23 -16.07 2.94 22.26
CA SER A 23 -15.58 2.39 20.99
C SER A 23 -16.36 2.95 19.79
N ASP A 24 -16.66 4.25 19.80
CA ASP A 24 -17.51 4.91 18.80
C ASP A 24 -16.67 5.51 17.68
N LEU A 25 -15.94 4.61 17.01
CA LEU A 25 -15.41 4.80 15.67
C LEU A 25 -15.59 3.48 14.90
N ALA A 26 -16.85 3.04 14.87
CA ALA A 26 -17.30 2.13 13.84
C ALA A 26 -16.99 2.77 12.49
N LEU A 27 -15.93 2.27 11.84
CA LEU A 27 -15.68 2.51 10.42
C LEU A 27 -16.94 2.10 9.68
N GLN A 28 -17.76 3.10 9.30
CA GLN A 28 -18.81 2.90 8.34
C GLN A 28 -18.14 2.57 7.01
N THR A 29 -17.87 1.29 6.81
CA THR A 29 -17.70 0.70 5.48
C THR A 29 -19.03 0.90 4.76
N GLY A 30 -19.16 2.08 4.13
CA GLY A 30 -20.26 2.39 3.24
C GLY A 30 -20.38 1.33 2.15
N PRO A 31 -21.51 1.29 1.41
CA PRO A 31 -21.74 0.31 0.38
C PRO A 31 -20.54 0.25 -0.57
N ASN A 32 -20.03 -0.97 -0.76
CA ASN A 32 -18.74 -1.27 -1.39
C ASN A 32 -18.63 -0.56 -2.75
N ALA A 33 -18.04 0.63 -2.76
CA ALA A 33 -18.10 1.54 -3.88
C ALA A 33 -17.33 0.91 -5.04
N ALA A 34 -18.03 0.61 -6.14
CA ALA A 34 -17.41 -0.07 -7.27
C ALA A 34 -16.15 0.69 -7.70
N LEU A 35 -15.01 0.01 -7.76
CA LEU A 35 -13.74 0.63 -8.11
C LEU A 35 -13.53 0.57 -9.63
N ARG A 36 -13.17 1.70 -10.24
CA ARG A 36 -12.80 1.78 -11.65
C ARG A 36 -11.28 1.89 -11.79
N LEU A 37 -10.67 0.85 -12.37
CA LEU A 37 -9.25 0.84 -12.71
C LEU A 37 -8.95 1.92 -13.73
N LEU A 38 -8.03 2.83 -13.40
CA LEU A 38 -7.46 3.78 -14.35
C LEU A 38 -6.72 3.01 -15.44
N ARG A 39 -6.90 3.44 -16.68
CA ARG A 39 -6.26 2.90 -17.87
C ARG A 39 -5.44 4.00 -18.53
N ASN A 40 -4.48 3.62 -19.36
CA ASN A 40 -3.60 4.52 -20.10
C ASN A 40 -2.72 5.41 -19.19
N CYS A 41 -2.43 4.95 -17.97
CA CYS A 41 -1.38 5.56 -17.15
C CYS A 41 -0.01 5.33 -17.80
N VAL A 42 0.85 6.34 -17.75
CA VAL A 42 2.20 6.32 -18.33
C VAL A 42 3.19 6.77 -17.26
N VAL A 43 4.31 6.07 -17.11
CA VAL A 43 5.41 6.54 -16.24
C VAL A 43 6.20 7.59 -17.00
N THR A 44 6.23 8.83 -16.53
CA THR A 44 6.95 9.94 -17.18
C THR A 44 8.38 10.09 -16.69
N ASN A 45 8.70 9.55 -15.52
CA ASN A 45 10.03 9.61 -14.90
C ASN A 45 10.18 8.49 -13.86
N SER A 46 11.39 7.97 -13.65
CA SER A 46 11.62 6.88 -12.71
C SER A 46 13.06 6.82 -12.20
N SER A 47 13.25 6.31 -10.97
CA SER A 47 14.57 5.91 -10.47
C SER A 47 14.99 4.47 -10.87
N GLY A 48 14.16 3.81 -11.68
CA GLY A 48 14.31 2.43 -12.15
C GLY A 48 15.49 2.15 -13.07
N CYS A 49 15.58 0.92 -13.57
CA CYS A 49 16.48 0.59 -14.67
C CYS A 49 15.96 -0.47 -15.63
N HIS A 50 16.16 -0.19 -16.93
CA HIS A 50 15.88 -1.06 -18.07
C HIS A 50 16.92 -2.20 -18.22
N ARG A 51 17.12 -3.00 -17.17
CA ARG A 51 18.17 -4.04 -17.19
C ARG A 51 17.84 -5.22 -18.11
N TYR A 52 16.55 -5.49 -18.33
CA TYR A 52 16.05 -6.57 -19.18
C TYR A 52 14.72 -6.14 -19.80
N GLY A 53 14.32 -6.70 -20.95
CA GLY A 53 13.09 -6.30 -21.65
C GLY A 53 11.78 -6.48 -20.86
N TYR A 54 11.79 -7.28 -19.79
CA TYR A 54 10.66 -7.50 -18.88
C TYR A 54 10.74 -6.67 -17.58
N TRP A 55 11.80 -5.88 -17.41
CA TRP A 55 11.94 -4.89 -16.33
C TRP A 55 11.96 -3.49 -16.95
N ASN A 56 10.79 -2.86 -17.00
CA ASN A 56 10.51 -1.58 -17.65
C ASN A 56 9.34 -0.91 -16.91
N GLU A 57 9.49 0.36 -16.52
CA GLU A 57 8.44 1.09 -15.80
C GLU A 57 7.08 1.15 -16.51
N GLN A 58 7.03 1.14 -17.84
CA GLN A 58 5.75 1.14 -18.59
C GLN A 58 5.02 -0.19 -18.47
N ALA A 59 5.75 -1.28 -18.22
CA ALA A 59 5.17 -2.60 -18.07
C ALA A 59 4.38 -2.76 -16.76
N LEU A 60 4.51 -1.82 -15.82
CA LEU A 60 3.70 -1.79 -14.60
C LEU A 60 2.18 -1.74 -14.85
N PHE A 61 1.76 -1.20 -15.99
CA PHE A 61 0.36 -1.02 -16.37
C PHE A 61 -0.12 -1.99 -17.48
N ASP A 62 0.73 -2.94 -17.91
CA ASP A 62 0.37 -3.91 -18.97
C ASP A 62 -0.55 -5.05 -18.48
N GLY A 63 -0.72 -5.20 -17.16
CA GLY A 63 -1.54 -6.21 -16.52
C GLY A 63 -0.93 -7.62 -16.46
N SER A 64 0.31 -7.80 -16.92
CA SER A 64 1.04 -9.07 -16.89
C SER A 64 1.80 -9.23 -15.57
N PRO A 65 1.56 -10.31 -14.79
CA PRO A 65 2.30 -10.56 -13.54
C PRO A 65 3.75 -11.04 -13.79
N ARG A 66 4.21 -11.07 -15.05
CA ARG A 66 5.55 -11.55 -15.45
C ARG A 66 6.52 -10.43 -15.80
N THR A 67 5.99 -9.24 -16.03
CA THR A 67 6.69 -8.00 -16.32
C THR A 67 6.64 -7.11 -15.08
N GLY A 68 7.44 -6.04 -15.05
CA GLY A 68 7.33 -5.04 -13.99
C GLY A 68 8.49 -4.10 -13.90
N TRP A 69 8.75 -3.57 -12.71
CA TRP A 69 9.75 -2.55 -12.47
C TRP A 69 10.77 -2.93 -11.39
N CYS A 70 12.01 -2.49 -11.57
CA CYS A 70 13.06 -2.63 -10.56
C CYS A 70 14.06 -1.46 -10.60
N THR A 71 14.76 -1.23 -9.49
CA THR A 71 15.75 -0.15 -9.35
C THR A 71 17.19 -0.66 -9.52
N PRO A 72 18.18 0.20 -9.84
CA PRO A 72 19.58 -0.20 -9.80
C PRO A 72 19.98 -0.74 -8.42
N SER A 73 20.79 -1.81 -8.36
CA SER A 73 21.31 -2.30 -7.07
C SER A 73 22.26 -1.28 -6.43
N ARG A 74 21.85 -0.66 -5.31
CA ARG A 74 22.61 0.42 -4.64
C ARG A 74 23.39 -0.09 -3.42
N LYS A 75 24.54 0.55 -3.13
CA LYS A 75 25.29 0.34 -1.87
C LYS A 75 24.77 1.18 -0.69
N VAL A 76 23.97 2.21 -0.96
CA VAL A 76 23.44 3.17 0.01
C VAL A 76 21.93 3.27 -0.18
N ARG A 77 21.15 3.28 0.91
CA ARG A 77 19.69 3.46 0.85
C ARG A 77 19.38 4.84 0.27
N ARG A 78 18.37 4.88 -0.59
CA ARG A 78 17.80 6.10 -1.16
C ARG A 78 16.29 5.92 -1.27
N VAL A 79 15.56 7.02 -1.33
CA VAL A 79 14.19 7.02 -1.83
C VAL A 79 14.23 6.69 -3.32
N GLU A 80 13.42 5.73 -3.73
CA GLU A 80 13.19 5.36 -5.12
C GLU A 80 11.83 5.93 -5.56
N PHE A 81 11.59 6.13 -6.86
CA PHE A 81 10.35 6.80 -7.28
C PHE A 81 9.84 6.41 -8.68
N LEU A 82 8.55 6.68 -8.87
CA LEU A 82 7.84 6.73 -10.15
C LEU A 82 7.06 8.04 -10.22
N GLU A 83 7.15 8.75 -11.35
CA GLU A 83 6.22 9.83 -11.68
C GLU A 83 5.29 9.33 -12.77
N ILE A 84 3.98 9.46 -12.56
CA ILE A 84 2.94 8.82 -13.36
C ILE A 84 1.98 9.89 -13.85
N ASP A 85 1.71 9.90 -15.14
CA ASP A 85 0.64 10.67 -15.76
C ASP A 85 -0.57 9.77 -16.00
N PHE A 86 -1.76 10.29 -15.68
CA PHE A 86 -3.03 9.59 -15.83
C PHE A 86 -3.73 9.91 -17.16
N GLY A 87 -3.18 10.83 -17.96
CA GLY A 87 -3.76 11.34 -19.22
C GLY A 87 -5.00 12.23 -19.03
N ARG A 88 -5.49 12.38 -17.79
CA ARG A 88 -6.65 13.19 -17.39
C ARG A 88 -6.61 13.48 -15.90
N THR A 89 -7.43 14.42 -15.43
CA THR A 89 -7.70 14.55 -13.99
C THR A 89 -8.40 13.29 -13.47
N ALA A 90 -7.88 12.72 -12.39
CA ALA A 90 -8.47 11.61 -11.65
C ALA A 90 -8.33 11.83 -10.14
N ALA A 91 -9.26 11.28 -9.37
CA ALA A 91 -9.22 11.25 -7.91
C ALA A 91 -9.09 9.78 -7.46
N VAL A 92 -7.86 9.26 -7.59
CA VAL A 92 -7.53 7.88 -7.20
C VAL A 92 -7.81 7.71 -5.70
N CYS A 93 -8.46 6.62 -5.34
CA CYS A 93 -8.81 6.23 -3.97
C CYS A 93 -8.09 4.97 -3.50
N THR A 94 -7.65 4.10 -4.43
CA THR A 94 -7.02 2.83 -4.10
C THR A 94 -5.83 2.59 -5.03
N MET A 95 -4.72 2.15 -4.45
CA MET A 95 -3.51 1.71 -5.16
C MET A 95 -3.25 0.23 -4.83
N ARG A 96 -2.86 -0.57 -5.82
CA ARG A 96 -2.43 -1.96 -5.61
C ARG A 96 -1.03 -2.18 -6.19
N LEU A 97 -0.17 -2.87 -5.46
CA LEU A 97 1.16 -3.31 -5.88
C LEU A 97 1.23 -4.84 -5.85
N LEU A 98 1.65 -5.47 -6.96
CA LEU A 98 1.87 -6.92 -6.99
C LEU A 98 3.32 -7.24 -6.63
N SER A 99 3.55 -7.96 -5.54
CA SER A 99 4.87 -8.45 -5.16
C SER A 99 5.38 -9.52 -6.12
N ARG A 100 6.70 -9.77 -6.13
CA ARG A 100 7.32 -10.73 -7.05
C ARG A 100 7.17 -12.17 -6.56
N THR A 101 6.65 -13.05 -7.43
CA THR A 101 6.40 -14.49 -7.20
C THR A 101 7.57 -15.31 -6.64
N ILE A 102 8.82 -14.98 -7.00
CA ILE A 102 9.96 -15.92 -6.86
C ILE A 102 10.72 -15.79 -5.53
N ASN A 103 10.63 -14.67 -4.82
CA ASN A 103 11.49 -14.43 -3.65
C ASN A 103 10.90 -13.37 -2.70
N PRO A 104 10.56 -13.68 -1.44
CA PRO A 104 10.08 -12.68 -0.49
C PRO A 104 11.18 -11.71 -0.04
N LYS A 105 12.46 -12.07 -0.26
CA LYS A 105 13.64 -11.19 -0.12
C LYS A 105 13.92 -10.38 -1.39
N ALA A 106 13.02 -10.42 -2.38
CA ALA A 106 12.85 -9.30 -3.30
C ALA A 106 12.62 -8.04 -2.47
N GLY A 107 13.43 -7.00 -2.66
CA GLY A 107 13.17 -5.76 -1.94
C GLY A 107 11.84 -5.18 -2.39
N PHE A 108 10.95 -5.01 -1.42
CA PHE A 108 9.65 -4.35 -1.53
C PHE A 108 9.74 -3.09 -0.63
N PRO A 109 8.92 -2.04 -0.86
CA PRO A 109 9.03 -0.84 -0.03
C PRO A 109 8.48 -1.13 1.37
N GLY A 110 9.11 -0.59 2.42
CA GLY A 110 8.56 -0.54 3.79
C GLY A 110 7.64 0.66 4.02
N LEU A 111 7.77 1.66 3.15
CA LEU A 111 7.01 2.90 3.16
C LEU A 111 6.74 3.34 1.72
N VAL A 112 5.49 3.69 1.43
CA VAL A 112 5.09 4.35 0.18
C VAL A 112 4.55 5.73 0.51
N ARG A 113 5.03 6.76 -0.19
CA ARG A 113 4.50 8.12 -0.13
C ARG A 113 3.83 8.46 -1.45
N ILE A 114 2.68 9.12 -1.39
CA ILE A 114 2.00 9.66 -2.57
C ILE A 114 2.14 11.18 -2.53
N LEU A 115 2.64 11.75 -3.61
CA LEU A 115 2.81 13.18 -3.77
C LEU A 115 2.08 13.68 -5.02
N VAL A 116 1.54 14.89 -4.94
CA VAL A 116 0.83 15.58 -6.03
C VAL A 116 1.58 16.84 -6.45
N PRO A 117 1.47 17.29 -7.72
CA PRO A 117 2.16 18.50 -8.17
C PRO A 117 1.57 19.77 -7.54
N ARG A 118 2.46 20.74 -7.32
CA ARG A 118 2.21 22.13 -6.90
C ARG A 118 3.09 23.08 -7.70
N ASP A 119 2.81 24.37 -7.61
CA ASP A 119 3.47 25.44 -8.38
C ASP A 119 5.00 25.41 -8.29
N THR A 120 5.56 24.96 -7.15
CA THR A 120 7.00 24.92 -6.88
C THR A 120 7.56 23.51 -6.61
N GLY A 121 6.79 22.44 -6.87
CA GLY A 121 7.29 21.07 -6.70
C GLY A 121 6.23 20.02 -6.42
N TRP A 122 6.50 19.15 -5.44
CA TRP A 122 5.65 18.03 -5.04
C TRP A 122 5.23 18.18 -3.57
N GLU A 123 3.95 17.96 -3.27
CA GLU A 123 3.40 17.94 -1.89
C GLU A 123 2.97 16.51 -1.54
N GLU A 124 3.39 16.00 -0.38
CA GLU A 124 2.96 14.70 0.14
C GLU A 124 1.48 14.75 0.56
N THR A 125 0.65 13.90 -0.03
CA THR A 125 -0.75 13.72 0.36
C THR A 125 -0.98 12.47 1.21
N ALA A 126 -0.07 11.50 1.19
CA ALA A 126 -0.13 10.32 2.05
C ALA A 126 1.25 9.68 2.28
N ALA A 127 1.42 9.09 3.47
CA ALA A 127 2.52 8.20 3.81
C ALA A 127 1.95 6.89 4.39
N ILE A 128 2.30 5.75 3.77
CA ILE A 128 1.63 4.47 3.96
C ILE A 128 2.68 3.41 4.32
N ARG A 129 2.59 2.89 5.55
CA ARG A 129 3.35 1.73 6.00
C ARG A 129 2.88 0.50 5.25
N THR A 130 3.79 -0.25 4.65
CA THR A 130 3.43 -1.49 3.97
C THR A 130 3.35 -2.66 4.95
N ALA A 131 2.51 -3.64 4.62
CA ALA A 131 2.59 -4.95 5.26
C ALA A 131 3.93 -5.64 4.89
N PRO A 132 4.44 -6.57 5.71
CA PRO A 132 5.57 -7.42 5.34
C PRO A 132 5.39 -8.05 3.95
N ASN A 133 6.46 -8.07 3.16
CA ASN A 133 6.42 -8.62 1.80
C ASN A 133 6.21 -10.14 1.82
N ASP A 134 5.23 -10.61 1.08
CA ASP A 134 5.02 -12.02 0.75
C ASP A 134 5.12 -12.19 -0.78
N THR A 135 5.24 -13.40 -1.30
CA THR A 135 5.38 -13.64 -2.75
C THR A 135 4.05 -13.78 -3.47
N ASP A 136 3.92 -13.16 -4.65
CA ASP A 136 2.75 -13.26 -5.53
C ASP A 136 1.47 -12.64 -4.95
N VAL A 137 1.62 -11.68 -4.03
CA VAL A 137 0.52 -11.02 -3.31
C VAL A 137 0.27 -9.62 -3.83
N TRP A 138 -1.00 -9.31 -4.05
CA TRP A 138 -1.46 -7.94 -4.26
C TRP A 138 -1.60 -7.20 -2.93
N HIS A 139 -0.70 -6.28 -2.66
CA HIS A 139 -0.80 -5.36 -1.55
C HIS A 139 -1.69 -4.17 -1.95
N GLN A 140 -2.82 -3.99 -1.27
CA GLN A 140 -3.77 -2.90 -1.53
C GLN A 140 -3.66 -1.81 -0.45
N TYR A 141 -3.77 -0.56 -0.88
CA TYR A 141 -3.70 0.62 -0.03
C TYR A 141 -4.80 1.61 -0.43
N GLU A 142 -5.58 2.07 0.54
CA GLU A 142 -6.45 3.24 0.35
C GLU A 142 -5.61 4.53 0.42
N VAL A 143 -5.97 5.51 -0.41
CA VAL A 143 -5.28 6.80 -0.53
C VAL A 143 -6.28 7.96 -0.45
N PRO A 144 -5.84 9.17 -0.02
CA PRO A 144 -6.67 10.37 -0.07
C PRO A 144 -7.03 10.75 -1.51
N ARG A 145 -8.33 11.02 -1.73
CA ARG A 145 -8.93 11.30 -3.04
C ARG A 145 -8.66 12.74 -3.51
N ALA A 146 -7.38 13.08 -3.74
CA ALA A 146 -6.97 14.37 -4.27
C ALA A 146 -7.06 14.37 -5.82
N PRO A 147 -7.92 15.22 -6.44
CA PRO A 147 -7.97 15.33 -7.89
C PRO A 147 -6.66 15.89 -8.47
N THR A 148 -6.05 15.14 -9.39
CA THR A 148 -4.80 15.54 -10.06
C THR A 148 -4.67 14.82 -11.41
N THR A 149 -3.83 15.34 -12.31
CA THR A 149 -3.45 14.65 -13.56
C THR A 149 -2.26 13.71 -13.38
N ARG A 150 -1.46 13.92 -12.32
CA ARG A 150 -0.19 13.22 -12.10
C ARG A 150 0.04 12.91 -10.63
N TRP A 151 0.76 11.83 -10.37
CA TRP A 151 1.35 11.50 -9.07
C TRP A 151 2.86 11.33 -9.18
N ARG A 152 3.54 11.58 -8.07
CA ARG A 152 4.85 11.02 -7.77
C ARG A 152 4.67 10.03 -6.62
N ILE A 153 5.03 8.78 -6.85
CA ILE A 153 5.06 7.74 -5.83
C ILE A 153 6.51 7.60 -5.39
N GLU A 154 6.76 7.75 -4.09
CA GLU A 154 8.08 7.56 -3.49
C GLU A 154 8.09 6.31 -2.61
N PHE A 155 9.17 5.54 -2.74
CA PHE A 155 9.36 4.25 -2.11
C PHE A 155 10.59 4.29 -1.21
N ASP A 156 10.39 3.95 0.05
CA ASP A 156 11.42 4.06 1.08
C ASP A 156 11.38 2.84 2.03
N GLU A 157 12.31 2.78 2.97
CA GLU A 157 12.51 1.65 3.89
C GLU A 157 12.74 0.31 3.17
N ILE A 158 13.34 0.40 1.98
CA ILE A 158 13.80 -0.76 1.21
C ILE A 158 14.82 -1.53 2.06
N ALA A 159 14.56 -2.80 2.29
CA ALA A 159 15.44 -3.66 3.09
C ALA A 159 16.81 -3.87 2.43
N LEU A 160 17.85 -3.97 3.26
CA LEU A 160 19.18 -4.39 2.82
C LEU A 160 19.16 -5.91 2.56
N ARG A 161 19.45 -6.33 1.33
CA ARG A 161 19.56 -7.75 1.00
C ARG A 161 20.85 -8.39 1.58
N PRO A 162 20.90 -9.72 1.74
CA PRO A 162 22.11 -10.43 2.20
C PRO A 162 23.38 -10.13 1.41
N GLU A 163 23.28 -9.77 0.12
CA GLU A 163 24.43 -9.39 -0.72
C GLU A 163 24.92 -7.95 -0.49
N GLY A 164 24.45 -7.28 0.55
CA GLY A 164 24.84 -5.91 0.90
C GLY A 164 24.36 -4.86 -0.11
N LYS A 165 23.15 -5.04 -0.67
CA LYS A 165 22.53 -4.13 -1.65
C LYS A 165 21.10 -3.75 -1.27
N TYR A 166 20.76 -2.50 -1.54
CA TYR A 166 19.37 -2.05 -1.65
C TYR A 166 18.92 -2.23 -3.10
N PHE A 167 17.74 -2.80 -3.29
CA PHE A 167 17.19 -3.12 -4.61
C PHE A 167 15.68 -3.33 -4.49
N LEU A 168 14.90 -2.45 -5.08
CA LEU A 168 13.43 -2.49 -5.05
C LEU A 168 12.91 -3.14 -6.35
N GLN A 169 11.89 -3.98 -6.25
CA GLN A 169 11.17 -4.53 -7.41
C GLN A 169 9.72 -4.91 -7.08
N PHE A 170 8.82 -4.75 -8.05
CA PHE A 170 7.45 -5.27 -8.02
C PHE A 170 6.93 -5.45 -9.46
N MET A 171 5.89 -6.27 -9.62
CA MET A 171 5.43 -6.72 -10.94
C MET A 171 4.45 -5.72 -11.57
N CYS A 172 3.35 -5.40 -10.88
CA CYS A 172 2.29 -4.58 -11.42
C CYS A 172 1.93 -3.43 -10.46
N LEU A 173 1.42 -2.34 -11.02
CA LEU A 173 0.81 -1.22 -10.31
C LEU A 173 -0.59 -1.00 -10.89
N GLU A 174 -1.60 -1.01 -10.04
CA GLU A 174 -2.96 -0.62 -10.41
C GLU A 174 -3.41 0.59 -9.57
N LEU A 175 -4.09 1.52 -10.23
CA LEU A 175 -4.66 2.72 -9.62
C LEU A 175 -6.16 2.73 -9.87
N TYR A 176 -6.97 2.95 -8.85
CA TYR A 176 -8.43 2.96 -8.96
C TYR A 176 -9.01 4.25 -8.43
N GLU A 177 -10.03 4.76 -9.10
CA GLU A 177 -10.94 5.77 -8.56
C GLU A 177 -12.27 5.13 -8.18
N ALA A 178 -13.05 5.79 -7.33
CA ALA A 178 -14.44 5.39 -7.12
C ALA A 178 -15.21 5.54 -8.44
N ALA A 179 -15.89 4.49 -8.88
CA ALA A 179 -16.88 4.63 -9.93
C ALA A 179 -17.92 5.65 -9.46
N GLN A 180 -18.22 6.62 -10.32
CA GLN A 180 -19.35 7.50 -10.09
C GLN A 180 -20.60 6.63 -10.03
N GLY A 181 -21.28 6.63 -8.88
CA GLY A 181 -22.62 6.06 -8.81
C GLY A 181 -23.46 6.76 -9.86
N VAL A 182 -24.09 5.99 -10.74
CA VAL A 182 -25.06 6.55 -11.67
C VAL A 182 -26.26 6.97 -10.84
N SER A 183 -26.31 8.26 -10.50
CA SER A 183 -27.51 8.89 -9.97
C SER A 183 -28.55 8.89 -11.09
N SER A 184 -29.39 7.85 -11.08
CA SER A 184 -30.60 7.70 -11.89
C SER A 184 -31.66 8.71 -11.48
#